data_AF-A0A9P7ERD5-F1
#
_entry.id   AF-A0A9P7ERD5-F1
#
_cell.length_a   1.000
_cell.length_b   1.000
_cell.length_c   1.000
_cell.angle_alpha   90.00
_cell.angle_beta   90.00
_cell.angle_gamma   90.00
#
_symmetry.space_group_name_H-M   'P 1'
#
loop_
_entity.id
_entity.type
_entity.pdbx_description
1 polymer ?
#
loop_
_entity_poly.entity_id
_entity_poly.type
_entity_poly.pdbx_seq_one_letter_code
_entity_poly.pdbx_strand_id
1 'polypeptide(L)' 'FSATLIEVIAEDITPCDCRLAANEWEGDEYPIFEAIPIGQRGSKELHVSLAEPSWFNRARLWCQVLLVLSYFL' A
#
# COMPACT_ATOMS: atom_id res chain seq x y z
N PHE A 1 9.84 12.04 -14.18
CA PHE A 1 8.63 11.31 -13.75
C PHE A 1 8.58 9.89 -14.30
N SER A 2 8.28 9.66 -15.59
CA SER A 2 8.10 8.29 -16.11
C SER A 2 9.35 7.41 -16.06
N ALA A 3 10.53 7.95 -16.40
CA ALA A 3 11.81 7.22 -16.29
C ALA A 3 12.11 6.78 -14.85
N THR A 4 11.97 7.70 -13.88
CA THR A 4 12.17 7.44 -12.46
C THR A 4 11.21 6.37 -11.92
N LEU A 5 9.93 6.41 -12.32
CA LEU A 5 8.97 5.37 -11.92
C LEU A 5 9.33 4.00 -12.49
N ILE A 6 9.80 3.93 -13.74
CA ILE A 6 10.25 2.67 -14.36
C ILE A 6 11.43 2.09 -13.57
N GLU A 7 12.40 2.91 -13.17
CA GLU A 7 13.55 2.50 -12.35
C GLU A 7 13.10 1.95 -10.98
N VAL A 8 12.24 2.67 -10.27
CA VAL A 8 11.70 2.26 -8.96
C VAL A 8 10.95 0.93 -9.04
N ILE A 9 10.17 0.71 -10.11
CA ILE A 9 9.48 -0.57 -10.35
C ILE A 9 10.49 -1.68 -10.66
N ALA A 10 11.49 -1.41 -11.50
CA ALA A 10 12.48 -2.40 -11.91
C ALA A 10 13.38 -2.86 -10.76
N GLU A 11 13.67 -1.97 -9.81
CA GLU A 11 14.46 -2.26 -8.61
C GLU A 11 13.63 -2.90 -7.48
N ASP A 12 12.34 -3.15 -7.71
CA ASP A 12 11.39 -3.73 -6.74
C ASP A 12 11.33 -2.99 -5.40
N ILE A 13 11.54 -1.67 -5.44
CA ILE A 13 11.57 -0.83 -4.23
C ILE A 13 10.19 -0.84 -3.58
N THR A 14 10.13 -1.27 -2.32
CA THR A 14 8.91 -1.16 -1.50
C THR A 14 9.01 0.09 -0.63
N PRO A 15 8.18 1.12 -0.85
CA PRO A 15 8.20 2.32 -0.04
C PRO A 15 7.86 2.02 1.42
N CYS A 16 8.55 2.69 2.34
CA CYS A 16 8.25 2.65 3.78
C CYS A 16 7.01 3.50 4.11
N ASP A 17 6.51 3.32 5.32
CA ASP A 17 5.34 3.96 5.92
C ASP A 17 4.04 3.74 5.13
N CYS A 18 3.97 2.61 4.42
CA CYS A 18 2.86 2.26 3.54
C CYS A 18 2.10 1.00 3.96
N ARG A 19 2.48 0.37 5.09
CA ARG A 19 1.99 -0.94 5.56
C ARG A 19 2.23 -2.06 4.53
N LEU A 20 3.33 -1.97 3.80
CA LEU A 20 3.73 -2.92 2.76
C LEU A 20 4.98 -3.71 3.13
N ALA A 21 5.77 -3.22 4.08
CA ALA A 21 6.95 -3.95 4.55
C ALA A 21 6.59 -4.81 5.76
N ALA A 22 7.22 -5.99 5.87
CA ALA A 22 6.90 -6.96 6.93
C ALA A 22 7.06 -6.39 8.35
N ASN A 23 7.98 -5.45 8.54
CA ASN A 23 8.19 -4.74 9.80
C ASN A 23 7.10 -3.71 10.15
N GLU A 24 6.16 -3.44 9.25
CA GLU A 24 5.02 -2.52 9.43
C GLU A 24 3.72 -3.26 9.74
N TRP A 25 3.74 -4.59 9.67
CA TRP A 25 2.59 -5.44 9.95
C TRP A 25 2.56 -5.77 11.44
N GLU A 26 1.36 -5.96 11.98
CA GLU A 26 1.18 -6.38 13.38
C GLU A 26 1.58 -7.86 13.62
N GLY A 27 2.11 -8.54 12.60
CA GLY A 27 2.63 -9.91 12.61
C GLY A 27 3.56 -10.15 11.43
N ASP A 28 3.89 -11.42 11.15
CA ASP A 28 4.87 -11.78 10.12
C ASP A 28 4.27 -11.89 8.70
N GLU A 29 2.97 -11.67 8.53
CA GLU A 29 2.22 -11.86 7.28
C GLU A 29 1.42 -10.62 6.88
N TYR A 30 1.20 -10.45 5.58
CA TYR A 30 0.42 -9.34 5.05
C TYR A 30 -1.04 -9.44 5.53
N PRO A 31 -1.69 -8.33 5.94
CA PRO A 31 -3.06 -8.39 6.43
C PRO A 31 -4.01 -8.98 5.39
N ILE A 32 -4.78 -10.00 5.77
CA ILE A 32 -5.77 -10.65 4.89
C ILE A 32 -7.07 -9.84 4.73
N PHE A 33 -7.29 -8.87 5.61
CA PHE A 33 -8.39 -7.90 5.51
C PHE A 33 -7.97 -6.55 6.09
N GLU A 34 -8.67 -5.50 5.65
CA GLU A 34 -8.57 -4.16 6.23
C GLU A 34 -9.95 -3.69 6.67
N ALA A 35 -10.04 -3.13 7.88
CA ALA A 35 -11.26 -2.55 8.42
C ALA A 35 -11.26 -1.04 8.13
N ILE A 36 -12.22 -0.60 7.31
CA ILE A 36 -12.40 0.81 6.96
C ILE A 36 -13.58 1.35 7.78
N PRO A 37 -13.37 2.35 8.66
CA PRO A 37 -14.46 2.96 9.39
C PRO A 37 -15.35 3.76 8.43
N ILE A 38 -16.66 3.50 8.48
CA ILE A 38 -17.66 4.15 7.64
C ILE A 38 -18.84 4.70 8.47
N GLY A 39 -19.61 5.59 7.86
CA GLY A 39 -20.76 6.24 8.49
C GLY A 39 -20.39 7.38 9.42
N GLN A 40 -21.40 7.92 10.12
CA GLN A 40 -21.19 9.07 11.02
C GLN A 40 -20.22 8.67 12.13
N ARG A 41 -19.07 9.35 12.18
CA ARG A 41 -17.99 9.14 13.17
C ARG A 41 -17.45 7.71 13.25
N GLY A 42 -17.47 6.95 12.13
CA GLY A 42 -16.99 5.57 12.13
C GLY A 42 -17.87 4.62 12.93
N SER A 43 -19.17 4.88 13.01
CA SER A 43 -20.14 4.04 13.74
C SER A 43 -20.32 2.64 13.16
N LYS A 44 -19.72 2.36 12.01
CA LYS A 44 -19.72 1.06 11.33
C LYS A 44 -18.34 0.79 10.76
N GLU A 45 -18.04 -0.49 10.53
CA GLU A 45 -16.80 -0.92 9.88
C GLU A 45 -17.13 -1.72 8.61
N LEU A 46 -16.39 -1.43 7.55
CA LEU A 46 -16.38 -2.19 6.32
C LEU A 46 -15.11 -3.03 6.28
N HIS A 47 -15.24 -4.35 6.25
CA HIS A 47 -14.11 -5.24 6.11
C HIS A 47 -13.88 -5.52 4.62
N VAL A 48 -12.71 -5.11 4.13
CA VAL A 48 -12.28 -5.36 2.75
C VAL A 48 -11.29 -6.51 2.77
N SER A 49 -11.57 -7.58 2.04
CA SER A 49 -10.61 -8.68 1.87
C SER A 49 -9.44 -8.22 1.01
N LEU A 50 -8.23 -8.44 1.51
CA LEU A 50 -6.96 -8.14 0.87
C LEU A 50 -6.34 -9.41 0.28
N ALA A 51 -7.09 -10.14 -0.55
CA ALA A 51 -6.62 -11.38 -1.18
C ALA A 51 -5.22 -11.20 -1.82
N GLU A 52 -4.27 -11.96 -1.30
CA GLU A 52 -2.86 -11.58 -1.21
C GLU A 52 -2.07 -11.45 -2.53
N PRO A 53 -2.46 -12.02 -3.70
CA PRO A 53 -1.70 -11.71 -4.91
C PRO A 53 -2.08 -10.37 -5.55
N SER A 54 -3.34 -9.93 -5.45
CA SER A 54 -3.84 -8.81 -6.24
C SER A 54 -3.73 -7.48 -5.53
N TRP A 55 -4.01 -7.45 -4.22
CA TRP A 55 -4.02 -6.21 -3.46
C TRP A 55 -2.62 -5.72 -3.13
N PHE A 56 -1.73 -6.62 -2.68
CA PHE A 56 -0.35 -6.28 -2.34
C PHE A 56 0.38 -5.64 -3.52
N ASN A 57 0.37 -6.30 -4.68
CA ASN A 57 1.03 -5.81 -5.88
C ASN A 57 0.48 -4.46 -6.35
N ARG A 58 -0.84 -4.25 -6.25
CA ARG A 58 -1.47 -2.97 -6.59
C ARG A 58 -1.09 -1.89 -5.59
N ALA A 59 -1.20 -2.15 -4.30
CA ALA A 59 -0.85 -1.18 -3.26
C ALA A 59 0.61 -0.75 -3.38
N ARG A 60 1.52 -1.69 -3.64
CA ARG A 60 2.94 -1.41 -3.89
C ARG A 60 3.15 -0.47 -5.08
N LEU A 61 2.53 -0.74 -6.22
CA LEU A 61 2.62 0.15 -7.39
C LEU A 61 2.08 1.56 -7.09
N TRP A 62 0.96 1.66 -6.37
CA TRP A 62 0.40 2.95 -5.96
C TRP A 62 1.35 3.73 -5.06
N CYS A 63 1.94 3.08 -4.06
CA CYS A 63 2.92 3.69 -3.17
C CYS A 63 4.18 4.11 -3.92
N GLN A 64 4.68 3.31 -4.87
CA GLN A 64 5.82 3.67 -5.71
C GLN A 64 5.53 4.93 -6.54
N VAL A 65 4.33 5.03 -7.13
CA VAL A 65 3.90 6.23 -7.86
C VAL A 65 3.84 7.45 -6.94
N LEU A 66 3.23 7.32 -5.75
CA LEU A 66 3.12 8.41 -4.79
C LEU A 66 4.49 8.89 -4.31
N LEU A 67 5.41 7.96 -4.02
CA LEU A 67 6.79 8.28 -3.67
C LEU A 67 7.49 9.04 -4.79
N VAL A 68 7.34 8.61 -6.05
CA VAL A 68 7.94 9.34 -7.18
C VAL A 68 7.31 10.72 -7.33
N LEU A 69 5.99 10.85 -7.20
CA LEU A 69 5.28 12.13 -7.30
C LEU A 69 5.69 13.11 -6.20
N SER A 70 5.95 12.64 -4.96
CA SER A 70 6.32 13.51 -3.85
C SER A 70 7.65 14.22 -4.05
N TYR A 71 8.55 13.69 -4.89
CA TYR A 71 9.79 14.39 -5.28
C TYR A 71 9.57 15.54 -6.28
N PHE A 72 8.37 15.70 -6.84
CA PHE A 72 8.02 16.75 -7.80
C PHE A 72 6.96 17.73 -7.26
N LEU A 73 6.49 17.56 -6.02
CA LEU A 73 5.55 18.45 -5.32
C LEU A 73 6.30 19.40 -4.40
#